data_AF-A0A3M0ZX57-F1
#
_entry.id   AF-A0A3M0ZX57-F1
#
_cell.length_a   1.000
_cell.length_b   1.000
_cell.length_c   1.000
_cell.angle_alpha   90.00
_cell.angle_beta   90.00
_cell.angle_gamma   90.00
#
_symmetry.space_group_name_H-M   'P 1'
#
loop_
_entity.id
_entity.type
_entity.pdbx_description
1 polymer ?
#
loop_
_entity_poly.entity_id
_entity_poly.type
_entity_poly.pdbx_seq_one_letter_code
_entity_poly.pdbx_strand_id
1 'polypeptide(L)'
;MMNRIINLFVNFYFILLVSFTWAQNINLPNDPLAGEKVFVSKGCVNCHSIFGKGGKIGRDLGKTQAKRGPAGIVAMMWNHSPEMNQLMQKPQQMPVFSEQEMADLIAYIYFLTYLDEPGDPIQGRKVLEKKKCLSCHKIGGKGGQIGPPLDKIKLFANPLSLLQEMWNHGLNMSKTMAARHIPRPTFTGKEVVDLFAYLREISSYETNRSTYLTPGKPKIGEQLFEKKGCIRCHKIGNKGQAVGPDLTKVDFHMGVTGIGAKLWNHGPAIWKKMKEMGIKLPTFEGNELADLVSYLYFLNFVQQSGDVEAGKRLFFKKGCVECHSVRGRGGNVAADLAKSQYTDNYIKAATAMWNHNRQMRLLMQKVGVAMPRFNEKEMNDLLAYLRSERVKSE
;
A
#
# COMPACT_ATOMS: atom_id res chain seq x y z
N MET A 1 2.05 80.39 0.84
CA MET A 1 0.89 79.47 0.86
C MET A 1 1.18 78.35 -0.14
N MET A 2 0.84 77.10 0.18
CA MET A 2 1.20 75.83 -0.52
C MET A 2 2.59 75.26 -0.18
N ASN A 3 2.79 73.97 0.10
CA ASN A 3 1.92 72.89 0.57
C ASN A 3 2.84 71.80 1.16
N ARG A 4 2.45 71.20 2.29
CA ARG A 4 3.14 70.05 2.94
C ARG A 4 2.87 68.76 2.16
N ILE A 5 3.90 67.94 1.90
CA ILE A 5 3.76 66.48 1.78
C ILE A 5 5.01 65.81 2.39
N ILE A 6 4.81 65.16 3.53
CA ILE A 6 5.78 64.26 4.18
C ILE A 6 5.49 62.85 3.64
N ASN A 7 6.43 62.26 2.90
CA ASN A 7 6.33 60.87 2.46
C ASN A 7 6.78 59.93 3.61
N LEU A 8 5.82 59.24 4.21
CA LEU A 8 6.03 58.09 5.09
C LEU A 8 6.19 56.83 4.23
N PHE A 9 7.41 56.32 4.10
CA PHE A 9 7.66 54.97 3.57
C PHE A 9 7.48 53.94 4.68
N VAL A 10 6.35 53.22 4.65
CA VAL A 10 6.14 52.02 5.48
C VAL A 10 6.67 50.81 4.71
N ASN A 11 7.83 50.30 5.12
CA ASN A 11 8.36 49.02 4.63
C ASN A 11 7.59 47.86 5.28
N PHE A 12 6.64 47.27 4.53
CA PHE A 12 6.03 46.00 4.89
C PHE A 12 6.98 44.85 4.50
N TYR A 13 7.70 44.31 5.47
CA TYR A 13 8.39 43.03 5.32
C TYR A 13 7.37 41.90 5.37
N PHE A 14 7.00 41.35 4.21
CA PHE A 14 6.29 40.08 4.13
C PHE A 14 7.26 38.95 4.47
N ILE A 15 7.22 38.47 5.72
CA ILE A 15 7.86 37.21 6.09
C ILE A 15 6.99 36.09 5.51
N LEU A 16 7.41 35.55 4.37
CA LEU A 16 6.90 34.30 3.83
C LEU A 16 7.28 33.17 4.81
N LEU A 17 6.35 32.78 5.68
CA LEU A 17 6.42 31.53 6.43
C LEU A 17 6.33 30.38 5.43
N VAL A 18 7.49 29.90 4.97
CA VAL A 18 7.60 28.67 4.19
C VAL A 18 7.30 27.51 5.15
N SER A 19 6.06 27.03 5.11
CA SER A 19 5.67 25.77 5.76
C SER A 19 6.47 24.64 5.10
N PHE A 20 7.60 24.25 5.69
CA PHE A 20 8.28 23.03 5.31
C PHE A 20 7.39 21.84 5.69
N THR A 21 6.56 21.39 4.75
CA THR A 21 5.89 20.09 4.86
C THR A 21 6.97 19.03 4.68
N TRP A 22 7.47 18.49 5.79
CA TRP A 22 8.37 17.34 5.80
C TRP A 22 7.58 16.10 5.41
N ALA A 23 7.29 15.95 4.11
CA ALA A 23 6.86 14.66 3.58
C ALA A 23 7.98 13.66 3.89
N GLN A 24 7.66 12.60 4.62
CA GLN A 24 8.66 11.58 4.90
C GLN A 24 9.00 10.90 3.58
N ASN A 25 10.26 10.95 3.16
CA ASN A 25 10.76 10.10 2.08
C ASN A 25 10.75 8.67 2.60
N ILE A 26 9.61 8.00 2.50
CA ILE A 26 9.55 6.57 2.73
C ILE A 26 10.17 5.92 1.50
N ASN A 27 11.38 5.39 1.69
CA ASN A 27 12.03 4.57 0.68
C ASN A 27 11.10 3.41 0.34
N LEU A 28 10.69 3.32 -0.92
CA LEU A 28 9.92 2.19 -1.43
C LEU A 28 10.63 0.88 -1.06
N PRO A 29 9.91 -0.17 -0.64
CA PRO A 29 10.54 -1.45 -0.37
C PRO A 29 11.16 -2.01 -1.65
N ASN A 30 12.34 -2.64 -1.53
CA ASN A 30 12.96 -3.34 -2.65
C ASN A 30 12.17 -4.61 -2.99
N ASP A 31 11.71 -5.33 -1.97
CA ASP A 31 10.91 -6.56 -2.07
C ASP A 31 9.82 -6.57 -0.97
N PRO A 32 8.54 -6.35 -1.33
CA PRO A 32 7.43 -6.40 -0.38
C PRO A 32 7.23 -7.75 0.33
N LEU A 33 7.78 -8.86 -0.19
CA LEU A 33 7.68 -10.18 0.44
C LEU A 33 8.79 -10.47 1.45
N ALA A 34 9.80 -9.61 1.59
CA ALA A 34 10.85 -9.79 2.60
C ALA A 34 10.25 -9.97 4.02
N GLY A 35 9.15 -9.27 4.32
CA GLY A 35 8.43 -9.39 5.59
C GLY A 35 7.65 -10.69 5.78
N GLU A 36 7.40 -11.49 4.75
CA GLU A 36 6.80 -12.83 4.90
C GLU A 36 7.75 -13.72 5.72
N LYS A 37 9.05 -13.65 5.44
CA LYS A 37 10.06 -14.38 6.22
C LYS A 37 10.01 -13.97 7.68
N VAL A 38 9.91 -12.67 7.97
CA VAL A 38 9.79 -12.15 9.34
C VAL A 38 8.51 -12.66 10.00
N PHE A 39 7.37 -12.59 9.30
CA PHE A 39 6.07 -13.07 9.77
C PHE A 39 6.10 -14.56 10.13
N VAL A 40 6.77 -15.38 9.33
CA VAL A 40 6.93 -16.81 9.59
C VAL A 40 7.95 -17.07 10.70
N SER A 41 9.16 -16.52 10.60
CA SER A 41 10.27 -16.81 11.52
C SER A 41 10.04 -16.27 12.93
N LYS A 42 9.26 -15.19 13.08
CA LYS A 42 8.86 -14.64 14.38
C LYS A 42 7.57 -15.29 14.92
N GLY A 43 7.04 -16.29 14.22
CA GLY A 43 5.93 -17.14 14.67
C GLY A 43 4.55 -16.52 14.54
N CYS A 44 4.39 -15.38 13.86
CA CYS A 44 3.09 -14.75 13.66
C CYS A 44 2.11 -15.68 12.93
N VAL A 45 2.62 -16.45 11.95
CA VAL A 45 1.86 -17.45 11.18
C VAL A 45 1.26 -18.57 12.04
N ASN A 46 1.77 -18.82 13.25
CA ASN A 46 1.25 -19.88 14.12
C ASN A 46 -0.11 -19.50 14.72
N CYS A 47 -0.40 -18.20 14.83
CA CYS A 47 -1.67 -17.70 15.33
C CYS A 47 -2.51 -17.07 14.21
N HIS A 48 -1.90 -16.29 13.33
CA HIS A 48 -2.57 -15.57 12.26
C HIS A 48 -2.49 -16.33 10.93
N SER A 49 -3.60 -16.34 10.20
CA SER A 49 -3.65 -16.84 8.83
C SER A 49 -3.57 -15.72 7.81
N ILE A 50 -3.10 -16.06 6.60
CA ILE A 50 -3.23 -15.25 5.39
C ILE A 50 -4.10 -16.05 4.41
N PHE A 51 -5.29 -15.54 4.13
CA PHE A 51 -6.26 -16.20 3.23
C PHE A 51 -6.49 -17.68 3.59
N GLY A 52 -6.68 -17.95 4.88
CA GLY A 52 -6.92 -19.28 5.44
C GLY A 52 -5.68 -20.16 5.64
N LYS A 53 -4.47 -19.72 5.25
CA LYS A 53 -3.21 -20.46 5.49
C LYS A 53 -2.51 -19.96 6.74
N GLY A 54 -2.18 -20.86 7.68
CA GLY A 54 -1.57 -20.54 8.97
C GLY A 54 -2.52 -20.81 10.14
N GLY A 55 -2.27 -20.14 11.26
CA GLY A 55 -3.03 -20.28 12.49
C GLY A 55 -4.45 -19.72 12.40
N LYS A 56 -5.33 -20.23 13.27
CA LYS A 56 -6.74 -19.80 13.40
C LYS A 56 -7.05 -19.17 14.77
N ILE A 57 -6.04 -18.96 15.60
CA ILE A 57 -6.19 -18.33 16.92
C ILE A 57 -6.42 -16.83 16.74
N GLY A 58 -5.54 -16.19 15.97
CA GLY A 58 -5.67 -14.82 15.52
C GLY A 58 -6.54 -14.72 14.27
N ARG A 59 -7.00 -13.50 13.97
CA ARG A 59 -7.77 -13.23 12.75
C ARG A 59 -6.90 -13.42 11.50
N ASP A 60 -7.56 -13.76 10.39
CA ASP A 60 -6.95 -13.78 9.06
C ASP A 60 -6.55 -12.36 8.65
N LEU A 61 -5.24 -12.10 8.56
CA LEU A 61 -4.72 -10.76 8.29
C LEU A 61 -4.91 -10.37 6.83
N GLY A 62 -4.99 -11.33 5.91
CA GLY A 62 -5.31 -11.06 4.50
C GLY A 62 -6.69 -10.41 4.34
N LYS A 63 -7.63 -10.72 5.26
CA LYS A 63 -8.99 -10.16 5.26
C LYS A 63 -9.15 -8.95 6.18
N THR A 64 -8.48 -8.95 7.33
CA THR A 64 -8.74 -7.97 8.38
C THR A 64 -7.87 -6.73 8.34
N GLN A 65 -6.73 -6.78 7.64
CA GLN A 65 -5.82 -5.64 7.49
C GLN A 65 -6.15 -4.75 6.29
N ALA A 66 -7.11 -5.17 5.45
CA ALA A 66 -7.52 -4.46 4.26
C ALA A 66 -7.68 -2.95 4.53
N LYS A 67 -7.06 -2.14 3.67
CA LYS A 67 -7.15 -0.68 3.62
C LYS A 67 -6.49 0.12 4.76
N ARG A 68 -5.73 -0.50 5.67
CA ARG A 68 -4.94 0.24 6.67
C ARG A 68 -3.62 0.78 6.12
N GLY A 69 -3.35 2.07 6.34
CA GLY A 69 -2.02 2.62 6.09
C GLY A 69 -0.99 2.09 7.11
N PRO A 70 0.30 2.39 6.93
CA PRO A 70 1.35 1.95 7.84
C PRO A 70 1.04 2.26 9.32
N ALA A 71 0.63 3.49 9.63
CA ALA A 71 0.23 3.86 11.00
C ALA A 71 -1.00 3.12 11.52
N GLY A 72 -1.93 2.75 10.64
CA GLY A 72 -3.06 1.90 11.01
C GLY A 72 -2.60 0.51 11.43
N ILE A 73 -1.58 -0.03 10.75
CA ILE A 73 -0.94 -1.32 11.09
C ILE A 73 -0.25 -1.21 12.45
N VAL A 74 0.57 -0.19 12.68
CA VAL A 74 1.25 0.00 13.99
C VAL A 74 0.26 0.25 15.13
N ALA A 75 -0.79 1.05 14.89
CA ALA A 75 -1.87 1.25 15.86
C ALA A 75 -2.58 -0.07 16.20
N MET A 76 -2.85 -0.89 15.20
CA MET A 76 -3.49 -2.20 15.38
C MET A 76 -2.58 -3.17 16.12
N MET A 77 -1.29 -3.25 15.79
CA MET A 77 -0.29 -4.02 16.52
C MET A 77 -0.21 -3.60 17.99
N TRP A 78 -0.14 -2.30 18.26
CA TRP A 78 -0.14 -1.75 19.61
C TRP A 78 -1.41 -2.12 20.38
N ASN A 79 -2.57 -1.84 19.79
CA ASN A 79 -3.87 -2.08 20.42
C ASN A 79 -4.13 -3.56 20.70
N HIS A 80 -3.59 -4.46 19.87
CA HIS A 80 -3.74 -5.91 20.01
C HIS A 80 -2.64 -6.54 20.88
N SER A 81 -1.60 -5.77 21.23
CA SER A 81 -0.47 -6.27 22.00
C SER A 81 -0.83 -6.83 23.38
N PRO A 82 -1.83 -6.31 24.14
CA PRO A 82 -2.22 -6.91 25.42
C PRO A 82 -2.75 -8.33 25.28
N GLU A 83 -3.62 -8.60 24.30
CA GLU A 83 -4.17 -9.94 24.06
C GLU A 83 -3.08 -10.90 23.57
N MET A 84 -2.19 -10.41 22.68
CA MET A 84 -1.01 -11.16 22.23
C MET A 84 -0.08 -11.51 23.40
N ASN A 85 0.21 -10.56 24.29
CA ASN A 85 1.00 -10.76 25.49
C ASN A 85 0.41 -11.83 26.42
N GLN A 86 -0.92 -11.95 26.49
CA GLN A 86 -1.59 -12.93 27.33
C GLN A 86 -1.48 -14.35 26.77
N LEU A 87 -1.50 -14.51 25.45
CA LEU A 87 -1.36 -15.81 24.80
C LEU A 87 0.11 -16.25 24.68
N MET A 88 1.05 -15.31 24.61
CA MET A 88 2.49 -15.56 24.50
C MET A 88 3.22 -15.49 25.85
N GLN A 89 2.75 -16.25 26.84
CA GLN A 89 3.29 -16.20 28.21
C GLN A 89 4.35 -17.27 28.52
N LYS A 90 4.34 -18.44 27.86
CA LYS A 90 5.39 -19.49 27.88
C LYS A 90 4.96 -20.71 27.03
N PRO A 91 5.89 -21.44 26.37
CA PRO A 91 7.32 -21.12 26.22
C PRO A 91 7.59 -20.02 25.18
N GLN A 92 6.61 -19.66 24.33
CA GLN A 92 6.74 -18.56 23.39
C GLN A 92 6.80 -17.22 24.12
N GLN A 93 7.89 -16.47 23.90
CA GLN A 93 8.03 -15.07 24.29
C GLN A 93 7.57 -14.18 23.14
N MET A 94 7.12 -12.96 23.45
CA MET A 94 6.86 -11.93 22.44
C MET A 94 8.08 -11.76 21.54
N PRO A 95 7.91 -11.76 20.21
CA PRO A 95 9.03 -11.56 19.30
C PRO A 95 9.62 -10.17 19.48
N VAL A 96 10.95 -10.09 19.46
CA VAL A 96 11.70 -8.83 19.38
C VAL A 96 12.07 -8.59 17.92
N PHE A 97 11.94 -7.36 17.46
CA PHE A 97 12.27 -6.96 16.09
C PHE A 97 13.45 -6.00 16.06
N SER A 98 14.33 -6.16 15.07
CA SER A 98 15.20 -5.07 14.60
C SER A 98 14.39 -4.01 13.83
N GLU A 99 14.99 -2.87 13.55
CA GLU A 99 14.38 -1.81 12.72
C GLU A 99 14.03 -2.33 11.32
N GLN A 100 14.94 -3.08 10.69
CA GLN A 100 14.73 -3.65 9.37
C GLN A 100 13.60 -4.70 9.38
N GLU A 101 13.58 -5.59 10.37
CA GLU A 101 12.51 -6.60 10.48
C GLU A 101 11.13 -5.95 10.69
N MET A 102 11.05 -4.86 11.48
CA MET A 102 9.80 -4.12 11.66
C MET A 102 9.36 -3.42 10.37
N ALA A 103 10.29 -2.79 9.64
CA ALA A 103 10.00 -2.19 8.33
C ALA A 103 9.46 -3.23 7.34
N ASP A 104 10.13 -4.38 7.24
CA ASP A 104 9.73 -5.47 6.36
C ASP A 104 8.36 -6.03 6.77
N LEU A 105 8.11 -6.22 8.07
CA LEU A 105 6.82 -6.71 8.58
C LEU A 105 5.67 -5.73 8.27
N ILE A 106 5.86 -4.43 8.52
CA ILE A 106 4.84 -3.41 8.22
C ILE A 106 4.59 -3.35 6.71
N ALA A 107 5.64 -3.38 5.90
CA ALA A 107 5.52 -3.41 4.44
C ALA A 107 4.78 -4.65 3.95
N TYR A 108 5.07 -5.82 4.51
CA TYR A 108 4.39 -7.08 4.16
C TYR A 108 2.93 -7.08 4.57
N ILE A 109 2.59 -6.66 5.80
CA ILE A 109 1.19 -6.56 6.24
C ILE A 109 0.41 -5.56 5.38
N TYR A 110 1.02 -4.42 5.05
CA TYR A 110 0.45 -3.46 4.11
C TYR A 110 0.24 -4.12 2.75
N PHE A 111 1.23 -4.85 2.23
CA PHE A 111 1.19 -5.54 0.95
C PHE A 111 0.14 -6.66 0.87
N LEU A 112 -0.43 -7.15 1.97
CA LEU A 112 -1.49 -8.16 1.92
C LEU A 112 -2.73 -7.70 1.14
N THR A 113 -3.09 -6.40 1.20
CA THR A 113 -4.21 -5.87 0.40
C THR A 113 -3.93 -5.99 -1.10
N TYR A 114 -2.67 -5.86 -1.52
CA TYR A 114 -2.26 -5.98 -2.93
C TYR A 114 -2.57 -7.36 -3.51
N LEU A 115 -2.46 -8.43 -2.72
CA LEU A 115 -2.54 -9.81 -3.22
C LEU A 115 -3.95 -10.22 -3.69
N ASP A 116 -4.97 -9.40 -3.40
CA ASP A 116 -6.40 -9.72 -3.52
C ASP A 116 -6.83 -10.92 -2.66
N GLU A 117 -8.08 -10.89 -2.17
CA GLU A 117 -8.70 -12.11 -1.68
C GLU A 117 -8.89 -13.12 -2.83
N PRO A 118 -8.77 -14.43 -2.60
CA PRO A 118 -9.02 -15.43 -3.63
C PRO A 118 -10.38 -15.26 -4.30
N GLY A 119 -10.39 -15.27 -5.64
CA GLY A 119 -11.61 -15.12 -6.44
C GLY A 119 -12.50 -16.37 -6.43
N ASP A 120 -13.75 -16.18 -6.86
CA ASP A 120 -14.75 -17.22 -7.03
C ASP A 120 -14.85 -17.66 -8.51
N PRO A 121 -14.46 -18.89 -8.87
CA PRO A 121 -14.50 -19.36 -10.24
C PRO A 121 -15.91 -19.44 -10.83
N ILE A 122 -16.95 -19.65 -10.01
CA ILE A 122 -18.35 -19.65 -10.47
C ILE A 122 -18.73 -18.24 -10.94
N GLN A 123 -18.33 -17.20 -10.21
CA GLN A 123 -18.54 -15.82 -10.64
C GLN A 123 -17.66 -15.47 -11.85
N GLY A 124 -16.44 -16.00 -11.91
CA GLY A 124 -15.53 -15.81 -13.03
C GLY A 124 -16.10 -16.30 -14.34
N ARG A 125 -16.72 -17.48 -14.33
CA ARG A 125 -17.44 -18.02 -15.48
C ARG A 125 -18.58 -17.09 -15.92
N LYS A 126 -19.39 -16.58 -14.98
CA LYS A 126 -20.47 -15.63 -15.28
C LYS A 126 -19.95 -14.33 -15.89
N VAL A 127 -18.82 -13.82 -15.39
CA VAL A 127 -18.15 -12.64 -15.96
C VAL A 127 -17.75 -12.89 -17.41
N LEU A 128 -17.16 -14.05 -17.69
CA LEU A 128 -16.72 -14.46 -19.02
C LEU A 128 -17.89 -14.57 -20.02
N GLU A 129 -18.99 -15.19 -19.60
CA GLU A 129 -20.22 -15.32 -20.39
C GLU A 129 -20.88 -13.96 -20.63
N LYS A 130 -21.10 -13.17 -19.57
CA LYS A 130 -21.75 -11.86 -19.62
C LYS A 130 -20.99 -10.86 -20.50
N LYS A 131 -19.66 -10.89 -20.45
CA LYS A 131 -18.79 -9.99 -21.24
C LYS A 131 -18.43 -10.55 -22.62
N LYS A 132 -19.09 -11.65 -23.05
CA LYS A 132 -19.02 -12.24 -24.38
C LYS A 132 -17.60 -12.62 -24.83
N CYS A 133 -16.75 -13.03 -23.88
CA CYS A 133 -15.36 -13.40 -24.19
C CYS A 133 -15.29 -14.57 -25.19
N LEU A 134 -16.22 -15.53 -25.08
CA LEU A 134 -16.29 -16.70 -25.96
C LEU A 134 -16.67 -16.38 -27.41
N SER A 135 -17.14 -15.16 -27.72
CA SER A 135 -17.39 -14.75 -29.11
C SER A 135 -16.10 -14.64 -29.91
N CYS A 136 -14.95 -14.45 -29.24
CA CYS A 136 -13.63 -14.35 -29.89
C CYS A 136 -12.68 -15.45 -29.43
N HIS A 137 -12.73 -15.82 -28.15
CA HIS A 137 -11.83 -16.79 -27.54
C HIS A 137 -12.50 -18.16 -27.39
N LYS A 138 -11.70 -19.23 -27.33
CA LYS A 138 -12.18 -20.59 -27.06
C LYS A 138 -11.68 -21.13 -25.72
N ILE A 139 -12.49 -22.01 -25.12
CA ILE A 139 -12.20 -22.80 -23.91
C ILE A 139 -12.69 -24.22 -24.15
N GLY A 140 -11.86 -25.23 -23.92
CA GLY A 140 -12.23 -26.64 -24.11
C GLY A 140 -12.68 -26.94 -25.55
N GLY A 141 -12.10 -26.23 -26.54
CA GLY A 141 -12.49 -26.32 -27.95
C GLY A 141 -13.78 -25.58 -28.34
N LYS A 142 -14.51 -24.98 -27.39
CA LYS A 142 -15.76 -24.23 -27.64
C LYS A 142 -15.52 -22.72 -27.64
N GLY A 143 -16.12 -22.00 -28.59
CA GLY A 143 -16.03 -20.53 -28.70
C GLY A 143 -15.40 -20.07 -30.03
N GLY A 144 -14.95 -18.82 -30.06
CA GLY A 144 -14.36 -18.19 -31.25
C GLY A 144 -12.91 -18.59 -31.52
N GLN A 145 -12.44 -18.25 -32.73
CA GLN A 145 -11.05 -18.50 -33.17
C GLN A 145 -10.27 -17.21 -33.47
N ILE A 146 -10.83 -16.05 -33.11
CA ILE A 146 -10.23 -14.74 -33.37
C ILE A 146 -9.11 -14.46 -32.36
N GLY A 147 -9.39 -14.70 -31.08
CA GLY A 147 -8.44 -14.58 -30.00
C GLY A 147 -7.79 -15.93 -29.67
N PRO A 148 -6.65 -15.93 -28.95
CA PRO A 148 -6.03 -17.16 -28.49
C PRO A 148 -6.97 -17.95 -27.55
N PRO A 149 -6.85 -19.29 -27.50
CA PRO A 149 -7.56 -20.13 -26.54
C PRO A 149 -7.22 -19.71 -25.10
N LEU A 150 -8.23 -19.53 -24.23
CA LEU A 150 -8.04 -19.07 -22.85
C LEU A 150 -7.73 -20.22 -21.87
N ASP A 151 -7.80 -21.48 -22.30
CA ASP A 151 -7.50 -22.69 -21.52
C ASP A 151 -6.07 -23.21 -21.75
N LYS A 152 -5.37 -22.70 -22.78
CA LYS A 152 -4.02 -23.14 -23.17
C LYS A 152 -2.92 -22.13 -22.90
N ILE A 153 -3.25 -20.99 -22.29
CA ILE A 153 -2.28 -19.93 -22.07
C ILE A 153 -1.41 -20.31 -20.87
N LYS A 154 -0.09 -20.42 -21.08
CA LYS A 154 0.91 -20.66 -20.02
C LYS A 154 1.01 -19.52 -18.99
N LEU A 155 0.13 -18.52 -19.06
CA LEU A 155 0.20 -17.23 -18.37
C LEU A 155 -0.57 -17.20 -17.03
N PHE A 156 -1.19 -18.32 -16.61
CA PHE A 156 -2.08 -18.31 -15.43
C PHE A 156 -1.39 -18.59 -14.08
N ALA A 157 -0.06 -18.46 -14.01
CA ALA A 157 0.64 -18.47 -12.73
C ALA A 157 0.20 -17.30 -11.83
N ASN A 158 -0.16 -16.15 -12.40
CA ASN A 158 -0.59 -14.98 -11.65
C ASN A 158 -1.57 -14.08 -12.46
N PRO A 159 -2.45 -13.31 -11.79
CA PRO A 159 -3.46 -12.46 -12.46
C PRO A 159 -2.86 -11.28 -13.25
N LEU A 160 -1.65 -10.83 -12.90
CA LEU A 160 -0.98 -9.73 -13.59
C LEU A 160 -0.50 -10.12 -14.99
N SER A 161 -0.08 -11.36 -15.20
CA SER A 161 0.27 -11.87 -16.52
C SER A 161 -0.92 -11.81 -17.48
N LEU A 162 -2.12 -12.14 -17.01
CA LEU A 162 -3.35 -11.98 -17.79
C LEU A 162 -3.59 -10.51 -18.14
N LEU A 163 -3.48 -9.61 -17.15
CA LEU A 163 -3.67 -8.17 -17.35
C LEU A 163 -2.62 -7.55 -18.27
N GLN A 164 -1.39 -8.07 -18.25
CA GLN A 164 -0.30 -7.68 -19.14
C GLN A 164 -0.64 -8.02 -20.59
N GLU A 165 -1.08 -9.25 -20.84
CA GLU A 165 -1.52 -9.62 -22.18
C GLU A 165 -2.74 -8.83 -22.64
N MET A 166 -3.70 -8.61 -21.74
CA MET A 166 -4.85 -7.77 -22.02
C MET A 166 -4.41 -6.34 -22.38
N TRP A 167 -3.42 -5.77 -21.71
CA TRP A 167 -2.88 -4.45 -22.07
C TRP A 167 -2.19 -4.48 -23.44
N ASN A 168 -1.25 -5.40 -23.63
CA ASN A 168 -0.43 -5.52 -24.85
C ASN A 168 -1.30 -5.72 -26.10
N HIS A 169 -2.38 -6.49 -25.98
CA HIS A 169 -3.31 -6.75 -27.07
C HIS A 169 -4.55 -5.83 -27.05
N GLY A 170 -4.67 -4.95 -26.05
CA GLY A 170 -5.91 -4.22 -25.76
C GLY A 170 -6.37 -3.29 -26.87
N LEU A 171 -5.43 -2.62 -27.55
CA LEU A 171 -5.75 -1.77 -28.69
C LEU A 171 -6.30 -2.59 -29.87
N ASN A 172 -5.67 -3.73 -30.18
CA ASN A 172 -6.12 -4.62 -31.25
C ASN A 172 -7.47 -5.28 -30.90
N MET A 173 -7.63 -5.73 -29.66
CA MET A 173 -8.91 -6.22 -29.15
C MET A 173 -10.00 -5.16 -29.30
N SER A 174 -9.72 -3.91 -28.95
CA SER A 174 -10.70 -2.82 -29.03
C SER A 174 -11.10 -2.49 -30.46
N LYS A 175 -10.15 -2.51 -31.41
CA LYS A 175 -10.45 -2.35 -32.85
C LYS A 175 -11.34 -3.49 -33.37
N THR A 176 -11.00 -4.73 -33.03
CA THR A 176 -11.77 -5.91 -33.44
C THR A 176 -13.16 -5.91 -32.84
N MET A 177 -13.30 -5.52 -31.56
CA MET A 177 -14.58 -5.35 -30.88
C MET A 177 -15.45 -4.30 -31.60
N ALA A 178 -14.87 -3.13 -31.91
CA ALA A 178 -15.57 -2.07 -32.63
C ALA A 178 -16.04 -2.52 -34.02
N ALA A 179 -15.16 -3.16 -34.81
CA ALA A 179 -15.49 -3.68 -36.14
C ALA A 179 -16.62 -4.73 -36.13
N ARG A 180 -16.81 -5.42 -34.99
CA ARG A 180 -17.84 -6.44 -34.80
C ARG A 180 -19.04 -5.95 -33.99
N HIS A 181 -19.13 -4.65 -33.70
CA HIS A 181 -20.20 -4.07 -32.88
C HIS A 181 -20.33 -4.72 -31.49
N ILE A 182 -19.22 -5.19 -30.94
CA ILE A 182 -19.15 -5.74 -29.58
C ILE A 182 -18.75 -4.60 -28.64
N PRO A 183 -19.57 -4.23 -27.64
CA PRO A 183 -19.18 -3.24 -26.65
C PRO A 183 -17.93 -3.70 -25.89
N ARG A 184 -16.94 -2.81 -25.78
CA ARG A 184 -15.73 -3.11 -25.01
C ARG A 184 -16.10 -3.29 -23.53
N PRO A 185 -15.76 -4.42 -22.90
CA PRO A 185 -16.07 -4.62 -21.49
C PRO A 185 -15.23 -3.72 -20.61
N THR A 186 -15.83 -3.21 -19.55
CA THR A 186 -15.13 -2.70 -18.36
C THR A 186 -15.09 -3.78 -17.29
N PHE A 187 -14.19 -3.67 -16.31
CA PHE A 187 -14.13 -4.60 -15.19
C PHE A 187 -14.03 -3.89 -13.84
N THR A 188 -14.61 -4.48 -12.80
CA THR A 188 -14.21 -4.22 -11.41
C THR A 188 -13.03 -5.12 -11.01
N GLY A 189 -12.31 -4.79 -9.94
CA GLY A 189 -11.26 -5.67 -9.41
C GLY A 189 -11.80 -7.07 -9.07
N LYS A 190 -12.97 -7.13 -8.42
CA LYS A 190 -13.67 -8.38 -8.08
C LYS A 190 -13.95 -9.23 -9.33
N GLU A 191 -14.42 -8.62 -10.42
CA GLU A 191 -14.65 -9.35 -11.67
C GLU A 191 -13.35 -9.91 -12.27
N VAL A 192 -12.23 -9.19 -12.16
CA VAL A 192 -10.93 -9.67 -12.66
C VAL A 192 -10.40 -10.82 -11.80
N VAL A 193 -10.47 -10.74 -10.47
CA VAL A 193 -10.00 -11.82 -9.60
C VAL A 193 -10.87 -13.08 -9.75
N ASP A 194 -12.18 -12.93 -9.89
CA ASP A 194 -13.10 -14.05 -10.15
C ASP A 194 -12.83 -14.67 -11.52
N LEU A 195 -12.67 -13.85 -12.57
CA LEU A 195 -12.31 -14.30 -13.91
C LEU A 195 -10.99 -15.08 -13.90
N PHE A 196 -9.98 -14.57 -13.20
CA PHE A 196 -8.70 -15.24 -13.05
C PHE A 196 -8.84 -16.59 -12.32
N ALA A 197 -9.63 -16.64 -11.24
CA ALA A 197 -9.89 -17.89 -10.51
C ALA A 197 -10.49 -18.97 -11.42
N TYR A 198 -11.47 -18.60 -12.26
CA TYR A 198 -12.06 -19.50 -13.25
C TYR A 198 -11.05 -19.95 -14.31
N LEU A 199 -10.31 -19.02 -14.90
CA LEU A 199 -9.32 -19.33 -15.95
C LEU A 199 -8.22 -20.26 -15.42
N ARG A 200 -7.81 -20.09 -14.16
CA ARG A 200 -6.85 -20.97 -13.50
C ARG A 200 -7.41 -22.39 -13.32
N GLU A 201 -8.66 -22.52 -12.91
CA GLU A 201 -9.32 -23.82 -12.71
C GLU A 201 -9.40 -24.65 -14.01
N ILE A 202 -9.70 -23.99 -15.13
CA ILE A 202 -9.86 -24.67 -16.43
C ILE A 202 -8.55 -24.86 -17.19
N SER A 203 -7.45 -24.23 -16.76
CA SER A 203 -6.17 -24.33 -17.45
C SER A 203 -5.54 -25.70 -17.21
N SER A 204 -5.26 -26.43 -18.29
CA SER A 204 -4.85 -27.85 -18.26
C SER A 204 -3.38 -28.08 -17.88
N TYR A 205 -2.73 -27.15 -17.17
CA TYR A 205 -1.31 -27.24 -16.83
C TYR A 205 -1.12 -27.75 -15.41
N GLU A 206 -0.15 -28.65 -15.22
CA GLU A 206 0.13 -29.27 -13.92
C GLU A 206 0.32 -28.21 -12.83
N THR A 207 -0.55 -28.31 -11.82
CA THR A 207 -0.59 -27.49 -10.60
C THR A 207 0.66 -27.60 -9.72
N ASN A 208 1.71 -28.31 -10.18
CA ASN A 208 2.88 -28.68 -9.39
C ASN A 208 4.08 -27.73 -9.52
N ARG A 209 3.97 -26.66 -10.33
CA ARG A 209 4.88 -25.52 -10.21
C ARG A 209 4.10 -24.33 -9.69
N SER A 210 4.05 -24.24 -8.36
CA SER A 210 3.86 -22.98 -7.64
C SER A 210 5.00 -22.05 -8.05
N THR A 211 4.90 -21.48 -9.25
CA THR A 211 5.68 -20.30 -9.64
C THR A 211 5.04 -19.19 -8.82
N TYR A 212 5.58 -19.03 -7.62
CA TYR A 212 5.26 -17.98 -6.68
C TYR A 212 4.96 -16.70 -7.46
N LEU A 213 3.88 -16.01 -7.09
CA LEU A 213 3.70 -14.60 -7.44
C LEU A 213 5.07 -13.95 -7.23
N THR A 214 5.71 -13.50 -8.30
CA THR A 214 6.81 -12.56 -8.13
C THR A 214 6.09 -11.24 -7.98
N PRO A 215 6.03 -10.65 -6.77
CA PRO A 215 5.50 -9.32 -6.63
C PRO A 215 6.22 -8.38 -7.58
N GLY A 216 5.53 -7.33 -7.98
CA GLY A 216 6.24 -6.21 -8.57
C GLY A 216 7.20 -5.59 -7.57
N LYS A 217 8.36 -5.16 -8.05
CA LYS A 217 9.34 -4.36 -7.30
C LYS A 217 9.03 -2.88 -7.52
N PRO A 218 8.53 -2.13 -6.52
CA PRO A 218 8.07 -0.75 -6.69
C PRO A 218 9.13 0.20 -7.26
N LYS A 219 10.40 0.05 -6.88
CA LYS A 219 11.49 0.89 -7.42
C LYS A 219 11.72 0.68 -8.91
N ILE A 220 11.56 -0.55 -9.41
CA ILE A 220 11.63 -0.84 -10.85
C ILE A 220 10.39 -0.25 -11.53
N GLY A 221 9.22 -0.37 -10.89
CA GLY A 221 7.97 0.22 -11.38
C GLY A 221 8.03 1.74 -11.54
N GLU A 222 8.71 2.45 -10.64
CA GLU A 222 8.96 3.90 -10.76
C GLU A 222 9.75 4.21 -12.04
N GLN A 223 10.85 3.48 -12.29
CA GLN A 223 11.65 3.65 -13.51
C GLN A 223 10.84 3.32 -14.77
N LEU A 224 10.02 2.27 -14.72
CA LEU A 224 9.14 1.89 -15.81
C LEU A 224 8.05 2.94 -16.07
N PHE A 225 7.52 3.58 -15.04
CA PHE A 225 6.53 4.65 -15.18
C PHE A 225 7.08 5.81 -16.03
N GLU A 226 8.35 6.16 -15.84
CA GLU A 226 9.03 7.15 -16.67
C GLU A 226 9.36 6.59 -18.07
N LYS A 227 10.03 5.43 -18.14
CA LYS A 227 10.49 4.80 -19.40
C LYS A 227 9.36 4.46 -20.36
N LYS A 228 8.21 4.02 -19.86
CA LYS A 228 7.02 3.68 -20.66
C LYS A 228 6.16 4.92 -20.97
N GLY A 229 6.58 6.10 -20.53
CA GLY A 229 5.98 7.38 -20.90
C GLY A 229 4.75 7.78 -20.09
N CYS A 230 4.40 7.07 -19.00
CA CYS A 230 3.26 7.38 -18.14
C CYS A 230 3.39 8.80 -17.54
N ILE A 231 4.62 9.17 -17.16
CA ILE A 231 4.99 10.50 -16.61
C ILE A 231 4.71 11.67 -17.57
N ARG A 232 4.58 11.39 -18.88
CA ARG A 232 4.27 12.41 -19.90
C ARG A 232 2.82 12.86 -19.85
N CYS A 233 1.95 12.13 -19.16
CA CYS A 233 0.56 12.52 -18.96
C CYS A 233 0.19 12.66 -17.49
N HIS A 234 0.76 11.84 -16.62
CA HIS A 234 0.41 11.78 -15.21
C HIS A 234 1.48 12.40 -14.32
N LYS A 235 1.04 13.16 -13.31
CA LYS A 235 1.94 13.65 -12.26
C LYS A 235 2.13 12.61 -11.16
N ILE A 236 3.32 12.66 -10.57
CA ILE A 236 3.62 12.07 -9.26
C ILE A 236 4.15 13.20 -8.38
N GLY A 237 3.26 13.77 -7.57
CA GLY A 237 3.57 14.95 -6.77
C GLY A 237 3.98 16.12 -7.65
N ASN A 238 5.25 16.52 -7.58
CA ASN A 238 5.78 17.63 -8.37
C ASN A 238 6.42 17.21 -9.72
N LYS A 239 6.55 15.91 -9.99
CA LYS A 239 7.11 15.40 -11.26
C LYS A 239 6.01 15.09 -12.28
N GLY A 240 6.34 15.19 -13.56
CA GLY A 240 5.45 14.83 -14.69
C GLY A 240 4.53 15.95 -15.17
N GLN A 241 3.64 15.61 -16.10
CA GLN A 241 2.70 16.56 -16.72
C GLN A 241 1.28 16.39 -16.18
N ALA A 242 0.47 17.44 -16.23
CA ALA A 242 -0.93 17.46 -15.77
C ALA A 242 -1.94 17.26 -16.91
N VAL A 243 -1.69 16.31 -17.82
CA VAL A 243 -2.65 15.96 -18.89
C VAL A 243 -3.74 15.03 -18.35
N GLY A 244 -3.34 14.05 -17.55
CA GLY A 244 -4.18 13.21 -16.72
C GLY A 244 -4.09 13.61 -15.25
N PRO A 245 -4.84 12.92 -14.36
CA PRO A 245 -4.82 13.20 -12.93
C PRO A 245 -3.44 12.96 -12.32
N ASP A 246 -3.14 13.70 -11.25
CA ASP A 246 -2.03 13.43 -10.35
C ASP A 246 -2.27 12.12 -9.60
N LEU A 247 -1.43 11.13 -9.86
CA LEU A 247 -1.62 9.77 -9.37
C LEU A 247 -1.26 9.63 -7.88
N THR A 248 -0.57 10.60 -7.28
CA THR A 248 -0.39 10.62 -5.81
C THR A 248 -1.69 10.86 -5.06
N LYS A 249 -2.70 11.41 -5.73
CA LYS A 249 -4.03 11.70 -5.17
C LYS A 249 -5.05 10.61 -5.47
N VAL A 250 -4.65 9.58 -6.21
CA VAL A 250 -5.51 8.44 -6.53
C VAL A 250 -5.28 7.37 -5.47
N ASP A 251 -6.36 6.81 -4.96
CA ASP A 251 -6.29 5.66 -4.06
C ASP A 251 -6.07 4.38 -4.88
N PHE A 252 -4.85 3.87 -4.79
CA PHE A 252 -4.38 2.58 -5.28
C PHE A 252 -4.19 1.56 -4.15
N HIS A 253 -4.54 1.87 -2.88
CA HIS A 253 -4.47 0.90 -1.79
C HIS A 253 -5.64 -0.09 -1.89
N MET A 254 -5.55 -0.94 -2.90
CA MET A 254 -6.50 -1.99 -3.26
C MET A 254 -5.74 -3.15 -3.88
N GLY A 255 -6.46 -4.24 -4.12
CA GLY A 255 -5.85 -5.40 -4.76
C GLY A 255 -5.36 -5.14 -6.17
N VAL A 256 -4.35 -5.91 -6.55
CA VAL A 256 -3.62 -5.83 -7.81
C VAL A 256 -4.55 -5.93 -9.01
N THR A 257 -5.58 -6.78 -8.93
CA THR A 257 -6.59 -6.93 -9.97
C THR A 257 -7.46 -5.69 -10.10
N GLY A 258 -7.70 -4.95 -9.02
CA GLY A 258 -8.39 -3.66 -9.02
C GLY A 258 -7.60 -2.59 -9.75
N ILE A 259 -6.29 -2.50 -9.51
CA ILE A 259 -5.40 -1.57 -10.23
C ILE A 259 -5.32 -1.95 -11.71
N GLY A 260 -5.15 -3.23 -12.02
CA GLY A 260 -5.16 -3.73 -13.39
C GLY A 260 -6.48 -3.48 -14.12
N ALA A 261 -7.62 -3.65 -13.44
CA ALA A 261 -8.94 -3.33 -13.98
C ALA A 261 -9.06 -1.84 -14.32
N LYS A 262 -8.57 -0.94 -13.44
CA LYS A 262 -8.51 0.51 -13.73
C LYS A 262 -7.66 0.78 -14.97
N LEU A 263 -6.49 0.15 -15.10
CA LEU A 263 -5.63 0.31 -16.27
C LEU A 263 -6.33 -0.15 -17.56
N TRP A 264 -6.96 -1.33 -17.55
CA TRP A 264 -7.75 -1.81 -18.68
C TRP A 264 -8.89 -0.84 -19.01
N ASN A 265 -9.68 -0.41 -18.04
CA ASN A 265 -10.81 0.50 -18.26
C ASN A 265 -10.34 1.84 -18.84
N HIS A 266 -9.19 2.34 -18.39
CA HIS A 266 -8.60 3.61 -18.84
C HIS A 266 -7.91 3.50 -20.22
N GLY A 267 -7.51 2.29 -20.64
CA GLY A 267 -6.77 2.02 -21.89
C GLY A 267 -7.20 2.81 -23.14
N PRO A 268 -8.49 2.82 -23.54
CA PRO A 268 -8.94 3.54 -24.73
C PRO A 268 -8.64 5.05 -24.68
N ALA A 269 -8.80 5.67 -23.51
CA ALA A 269 -8.48 7.09 -23.33
C ALA A 269 -6.95 7.31 -23.42
N ILE A 270 -6.16 6.41 -22.81
CA ILE A 270 -4.69 6.46 -22.88
C ILE A 270 -4.23 6.35 -24.33
N TRP A 271 -4.68 5.32 -25.07
CA TRP A 271 -4.22 5.07 -26.44
C TRP A 271 -4.63 6.19 -27.40
N LYS A 272 -5.84 6.73 -27.24
CA LYS A 272 -6.29 7.92 -27.98
C LYS A 272 -5.34 9.08 -27.74
N LYS A 273 -5.04 9.39 -26.47
CA LYS A 273 -4.19 10.52 -26.12
C LYS A 273 -2.73 10.33 -26.54
N MET A 274 -2.20 9.10 -26.42
CA MET A 274 -0.88 8.74 -26.93
C MET A 274 -0.78 8.97 -28.44
N LYS A 275 -1.80 8.57 -29.21
CA LYS A 275 -1.86 8.84 -30.65
C LYS A 275 -1.85 10.35 -30.96
N GLU A 276 -2.66 11.13 -30.25
CA GLU A 276 -2.69 12.61 -30.41
C GLU A 276 -1.35 13.27 -30.09
N MET A 277 -0.59 12.73 -29.13
CA MET A 277 0.69 13.29 -28.68
C MET A 277 1.92 12.66 -29.36
N GLY A 278 1.72 11.79 -30.35
CA GLY A 278 2.83 11.09 -31.02
C GLY A 278 3.64 10.15 -30.12
N ILE A 279 3.01 9.61 -29.07
CA ILE A 279 3.64 8.67 -28.13
C ILE A 279 3.43 7.24 -28.64
N LYS A 280 4.52 6.49 -28.79
CA LYS A 280 4.44 5.05 -29.10
C LYS A 280 3.79 4.31 -27.93
N LEU A 281 2.82 3.45 -28.24
CA LEU A 281 2.15 2.63 -27.24
C LEU A 281 3.15 1.68 -26.56
N PRO A 282 3.31 1.72 -25.23
CA PRO A 282 4.18 0.77 -24.53
C PRO A 282 3.55 -0.62 -24.46
N THR A 283 4.38 -1.62 -24.67
CA THR A 283 4.13 -3.01 -24.24
C THR A 283 4.86 -3.29 -22.94
N PHE A 284 4.36 -4.26 -22.17
CA PHE A 284 5.04 -4.78 -21.00
C PHE A 284 5.54 -6.20 -21.26
N GLU A 285 6.72 -6.51 -20.75
CA GLU A 285 7.38 -7.82 -20.88
C GLU A 285 7.79 -8.35 -19.51
N GLY A 286 7.93 -9.67 -19.38
CA GLY A 286 8.33 -10.28 -18.12
C GLY A 286 7.44 -9.84 -16.94
N ASN A 287 8.07 -9.24 -15.91
CA ASN A 287 7.41 -8.74 -14.71
C ASN A 287 7.07 -7.24 -14.76
N GLU A 288 7.27 -6.55 -15.88
CA GLU A 288 7.21 -5.08 -15.94
C GLU A 288 5.84 -4.52 -15.53
N LEU A 289 4.72 -5.16 -15.93
CA LEU A 289 3.41 -4.69 -15.47
C LEU A 289 3.25 -4.88 -13.96
N ALA A 290 3.73 -5.99 -13.41
CA ALA A 290 3.68 -6.23 -11.98
C ALA A 290 4.46 -5.16 -11.21
N ASP A 291 5.69 -4.87 -11.66
CA ASP A 291 6.56 -3.83 -11.10
C ASP A 291 5.85 -2.47 -11.12
N LEU A 292 5.24 -2.08 -12.26
CA LEU A 292 4.48 -0.85 -12.40
C LEU A 292 3.26 -0.80 -11.46
N VAL A 293 2.46 -1.87 -11.39
CA VAL A 293 1.26 -1.92 -10.56
C VAL A 293 1.63 -1.89 -9.07
N SER A 294 2.73 -2.54 -8.69
CA SER A 294 3.29 -2.46 -7.34
C SER A 294 3.75 -1.03 -7.02
N TYR A 295 4.43 -0.35 -7.94
CA TYR A 295 4.76 1.07 -7.76
C TYR A 295 3.52 1.93 -7.50
N LEU A 296 2.46 1.79 -8.32
CA LEU A 296 1.21 2.53 -8.12
C LEU A 296 0.58 2.23 -6.76
N TYR A 297 0.57 0.97 -6.33
CA TYR A 297 0.07 0.55 -5.03
C TYR A 297 0.81 1.22 -3.85
N PHE A 298 2.13 1.33 -3.96
CA PHE A 298 2.96 1.95 -2.93
C PHE A 298 2.96 3.49 -2.97
N LEU A 299 2.30 4.13 -3.95
CA LEU A 299 2.09 5.59 -3.89
C LEU A 299 1.29 6.02 -2.66
N ASN A 300 0.37 5.16 -2.17
CA ASN A 300 -0.40 5.41 -0.94
C ASN A 300 0.30 4.90 0.34
N PHE A 301 1.49 4.30 0.21
CA PHE A 301 2.30 3.90 1.36
C PHE A 301 2.99 5.10 2.02
N VAL A 302 3.27 6.16 1.23
CA VAL A 302 3.87 7.39 1.72
C VAL A 302 2.90 8.08 2.68
N GLN A 303 3.29 8.10 3.95
CA GLN A 303 2.49 8.55 5.07
C GLN A 303 2.09 10.02 4.93
N GLN A 304 0.80 10.32 5.08
CA GLN A 304 0.34 11.69 5.28
C GLN A 304 1.05 12.26 6.51
N SER A 305 1.51 13.50 6.42
CA SER A 305 2.12 14.20 7.56
C SER A 305 1.10 14.28 8.69
N GLY A 306 1.46 13.75 9.87
CA GLY A 306 0.63 13.86 11.07
C GLY A 306 0.55 15.31 11.57
N ASP A 307 -0.54 15.63 12.26
CA ASP A 307 -0.71 16.91 12.95
C ASP A 307 0.06 16.89 14.28
N VAL A 308 1.14 17.66 14.35
CA VAL A 308 2.04 17.75 15.51
C VAL A 308 1.30 18.24 16.76
N GLU A 309 0.40 19.21 16.64
CA GLU A 309 -0.32 19.76 17.78
C GLU A 309 -1.39 18.78 18.27
N ALA A 310 -2.06 18.07 17.36
CA ALA A 310 -2.92 16.96 17.73
C ALA A 310 -2.13 15.85 18.43
N GLY A 311 -0.94 15.50 17.93
CA GLY A 311 -0.05 14.51 18.51
C GLY A 311 0.39 14.86 19.93
N LYS A 312 0.74 16.14 20.14
CA LYS A 312 1.03 16.68 21.46
C LYS A 312 -0.16 16.49 22.40
N ARG A 313 -1.36 16.95 22.01
CA ARG A 313 -2.58 16.77 22.83
C ARG A 313 -2.84 15.29 23.15
N LEU A 314 -2.63 14.40 22.19
CA LEU A 314 -2.80 12.95 22.38
C LEU A 314 -1.80 12.39 23.40
N PHE A 315 -0.53 12.83 23.36
CA PHE A 315 0.50 12.40 24.31
C PHE A 315 0.12 12.68 25.77
N PHE A 316 -0.43 13.88 26.04
CA PHE A 316 -0.96 14.21 27.38
C PHE A 316 -2.26 13.45 27.67
N LYS A 317 -3.25 13.51 26.76
CA LYS A 317 -4.59 12.94 26.98
C LYS A 317 -4.57 11.42 27.20
N LYS A 318 -3.66 10.70 26.56
CA LYS A 318 -3.53 9.24 26.68
C LYS A 318 -2.54 8.80 27.76
N GLY A 319 -2.09 9.72 28.62
CA GLY A 319 -1.28 9.44 29.80
C GLY A 319 0.18 9.06 29.51
N CYS A 320 0.67 9.28 28.29
CA CYS A 320 2.07 8.99 27.95
C CYS A 320 3.03 9.86 28.80
N VAL A 321 2.62 11.10 29.08
CA VAL A 321 3.35 12.08 29.88
C VAL A 321 3.55 11.65 31.34
N GLU A 322 2.71 10.77 31.88
CA GLU A 322 2.82 10.35 33.28
C GLU A 322 4.12 9.57 33.55
N CYS A 323 4.64 8.89 32.52
CA CYS A 323 5.88 8.12 32.60
C CYS A 323 7.00 8.75 31.78
N HIS A 324 6.70 9.23 30.57
CA HIS A 324 7.69 9.76 29.64
C HIS A 324 7.78 11.28 29.75
N SER A 325 9.01 11.78 29.81
CA SER A 325 9.27 13.20 29.59
C SER A 325 9.50 13.51 28.11
N VAL A 326 9.29 14.78 27.76
CA VAL A 326 9.70 15.38 26.50
C VAL A 326 10.42 16.67 26.83
N ARG A 327 11.73 16.71 26.59
CA ARG A 327 12.59 17.87 26.92
C ARG A 327 12.56 18.18 28.41
N GLY A 328 12.67 17.14 29.24
CA GLY A 328 12.61 17.23 30.69
C GLY A 328 11.25 17.61 31.28
N ARG A 329 10.18 17.71 30.48
CA ARG A 329 8.81 17.97 30.97
C ARG A 329 7.98 16.69 30.93
N GLY A 330 7.36 16.33 32.05
CA GLY A 330 6.56 15.11 32.22
C GLY A 330 7.17 14.19 33.28
N GLY A 331 6.80 12.91 33.22
CA GLY A 331 7.26 11.88 34.13
C GLY A 331 8.75 11.60 34.00
N ASN A 332 9.34 11.14 35.10
CA ASN A 332 10.76 10.74 35.20
C ASN A 332 10.92 9.22 35.35
N VAL A 333 9.84 8.45 35.21
CA VAL A 333 9.83 6.99 35.33
C VAL A 333 10.44 6.33 34.10
N ALA A 334 10.24 6.92 32.92
CA ALA A 334 10.73 6.43 31.64
C ALA A 334 11.57 7.49 30.90
N ALA A 335 12.18 7.08 29.79
CA ALA A 335 13.09 7.93 29.03
C ALA A 335 12.45 9.22 28.50
N ASP A 336 13.26 10.28 28.41
CA ASP A 336 12.92 11.50 27.67
C ASP A 336 12.88 11.19 26.17
N LEU A 337 11.67 11.20 25.61
CA LEU A 337 11.46 10.80 24.22
C LEU A 337 12.08 11.78 23.23
N ALA A 338 12.27 13.05 23.59
CA ALA A 338 12.95 14.02 22.72
C ALA A 338 14.46 13.74 22.61
N LYS A 339 15.04 12.93 23.50
CA LYS A 339 16.46 12.53 23.46
C LYS A 339 16.66 11.11 22.96
N SER A 340 15.57 10.41 22.61
CA SER A 340 15.62 9.01 22.20
C SER A 340 15.84 8.90 20.70
N GLN A 341 16.93 8.23 20.29
CA GLN A 341 17.18 7.86 18.89
C GLN A 341 16.04 7.04 18.27
N TYR A 342 15.20 6.40 19.09
CA TYR A 342 14.04 5.66 18.57
C TYR A 342 12.94 6.58 18.01
N THR A 343 13.02 7.89 18.22
CA THR A 343 12.06 8.86 17.68
C THR A 343 12.52 9.56 16.40
N ASP A 344 13.71 9.22 15.88
CA ASP A 344 14.25 9.83 14.65
C ASP A 344 13.33 9.57 13.43
N ASN A 345 12.70 8.40 13.38
CA ASN A 345 11.77 8.03 12.33
C ASN A 345 10.69 7.06 12.80
N TYR A 346 9.67 6.94 11.95
CA TYR A 346 8.48 6.15 12.19
C TYR A 346 8.74 4.68 12.49
N ILE A 347 9.65 4.02 11.74
CA ILE A 347 9.96 2.60 11.92
C ILE A 347 10.63 2.37 13.27
N LYS A 348 11.62 3.20 13.61
CA LYS A 348 12.31 3.11 14.92
C LYS A 348 11.33 3.22 16.08
N ALA A 349 10.38 4.15 15.99
CA ALA A 349 9.39 4.35 17.03
C ALA A 349 8.47 3.13 17.14
N ALA A 350 7.99 2.60 16.02
CA ALA A 350 7.17 1.38 15.99
C ALA A 350 7.93 0.17 16.58
N THR A 351 9.21 0.01 16.24
CA THR A 351 10.09 -1.04 16.79
C THR A 351 10.22 -0.92 18.30
N ALA A 352 10.54 0.27 18.81
CA ALA A 352 10.70 0.51 20.24
C ALA A 352 9.38 0.31 20.99
N MET A 353 8.28 0.84 20.46
CA MET A 353 6.94 0.66 21.03
C MET A 353 6.59 -0.82 21.15
N TRP A 354 6.83 -1.62 20.10
CA TRP A 354 6.60 -3.06 20.15
C TRP A 354 7.54 -3.75 21.14
N ASN A 355 8.85 -3.60 21.01
CA ASN A 355 9.80 -4.34 21.84
C ASN A 355 9.64 -4.01 23.34
N HIS A 356 9.18 -2.80 23.65
CA HIS A 356 8.94 -2.34 25.02
C HIS A 356 7.49 -2.54 25.50
N ASN A 357 6.57 -3.05 24.66
CA ASN A 357 5.13 -3.08 24.95
C ASN A 357 4.78 -3.86 26.23
N ARG A 358 5.45 -4.98 26.48
CA ARG A 358 5.16 -5.83 27.64
C ARG A 358 5.57 -5.16 28.94
N GLN A 359 6.73 -4.50 28.94
CA GLN A 359 7.25 -3.78 30.09
C GLN A 359 6.36 -2.57 30.42
N MET A 360 5.97 -1.79 29.39
CA MET A 360 5.01 -0.69 29.54
C MET A 360 3.69 -1.20 30.13
N ARG A 361 3.13 -2.30 29.61
CA ARG A 361 1.88 -2.87 30.11
C ARG A 361 1.98 -3.29 31.58
N LEU A 362 3.05 -3.98 31.98
CA LEU A 362 3.22 -4.42 33.37
C LEU A 362 3.36 -3.23 34.33
N LEU A 363 4.08 -2.18 33.92
CA LEU A 363 4.21 -0.97 34.71
C LEU A 363 2.87 -0.22 34.81
N MET A 364 2.18 -0.03 33.68
CA MET A 364 0.85 0.58 33.62
C MET A 364 -0.15 -0.13 34.53
N GLN A 365 -0.16 -1.47 34.52
CA GLN A 365 -0.98 -2.28 35.44
C GLN A 365 -0.63 -2.03 36.91
N LYS A 366 0.67 -1.92 37.23
CA LYS A 366 1.13 -1.66 38.60
C LYS A 366 0.70 -0.29 39.11
N VAL A 367 0.68 0.73 38.24
CA VAL A 367 0.35 2.11 38.62
C VAL A 367 -1.10 2.51 38.31
N GLY A 368 -1.95 1.56 37.91
CA GLY A 368 -3.38 1.81 37.65
C GLY A 368 -3.67 2.64 36.39
N VAL A 369 -2.73 2.69 35.43
CA VAL A 369 -2.92 3.38 34.13
C VAL A 369 -3.43 2.40 33.09
N ALA A 370 -4.49 2.75 32.37
CA ALA A 370 -5.00 1.93 31.28
C ALA A 370 -4.09 1.99 30.05
N MET A 371 -3.89 0.86 29.37
CA MET A 371 -3.13 0.83 28.11
C MET A 371 -3.85 1.68 27.05
N PRO A 372 -3.20 2.73 26.49
CA PRO A 372 -3.86 3.61 25.54
C PRO A 372 -4.14 2.88 24.23
N ARG A 373 -5.26 3.23 23.58
CA ARG A 373 -5.61 2.74 22.24
C ARG A 373 -5.50 3.85 21.21
N PHE A 374 -5.09 3.53 19.98
CA PHE A 374 -4.93 4.49 18.89
C PHE A 374 -5.70 4.06 17.64
N ASN A 375 -6.32 5.02 16.94
CA ASN A 375 -6.64 4.84 15.52
C ASN A 375 -5.45 5.25 14.62
N GLU A 376 -5.58 5.04 13.31
CA GLU A 376 -4.51 5.37 12.34
C GLU A 376 -4.08 6.85 12.40
N LYS A 377 -5.06 7.78 12.43
CA LYS A 377 -4.77 9.21 12.51
C LYS A 377 -4.07 9.57 13.83
N GLU A 378 -4.55 9.06 14.95
CA GLU A 378 -3.93 9.32 16.25
C GLU A 378 -2.50 8.80 16.33
N MET A 379 -2.22 7.63 15.74
CA MET A 379 -0.86 7.09 15.67
C MET A 379 0.04 7.93 14.76
N ASN A 380 -0.47 8.39 13.60
CA ASN A 380 0.23 9.33 12.72
C ASN A 380 0.60 10.63 13.46
N ASP A 381 -0.38 11.25 14.12
CA ASP A 381 -0.23 12.52 14.83
C ASP A 381 0.78 12.36 16.00
N LEU A 382 0.66 11.29 16.81
CA LEU A 382 1.58 11.03 17.92
C LEU A 382 3.03 10.91 17.44
N LEU A 383 3.27 10.12 16.40
CA LEU A 383 4.62 9.88 15.88
C LEU A 383 5.19 11.13 15.20
N ALA A 384 4.35 11.96 14.59
CA ALA A 384 4.75 13.27 14.08
C ALA A 384 5.20 14.21 15.21
N TYR A 385 4.45 14.25 16.32
CA TYR A 385 4.83 15.04 17.50
C TYR A 385 6.18 14.62 18.07
N LEU A 386 6.36 13.33 18.37
CA LEU A 386 7.60 12.82 18.97
C LEU A 386 8.83 13.14 18.10
N ARG A 387 8.70 12.93 16.78
CA ARG A 387 9.76 13.27 15.83
C ARG A 387 10.03 14.78 15.79
N SER A 388 9.00 15.61 15.83
CA SER A 388 9.18 17.07 15.82
C SER A 388 9.96 17.57 17.03
N GLU A 389 9.78 16.96 18.20
CA GLU A 389 10.49 17.35 19.42
C GLU A 389 11.94 16.84 19.45
N ARG A 390 12.21 15.71 18.76
CA ARG A 390 13.55 15.17 18.52
C ARG A 390 14.36 16.03 17.57
N VAL A 391 13.80 16.43 16.42
CA VAL A 391 14.52 17.28 15.45
C VAL A 391 14.89 18.62 16.08
N LYS A 392 14.01 19.20 16.89
CA LYS A 392 14.29 20.46 17.57
C LYS A 392 15.30 20.31 18.73
N SER A 393 15.67 19.07 19.14
CA SER A 393 16.61 18.79 20.25
C SER A 393 18.02 18.43 19.77
N GLU A 394 18.17 18.14 18.48
CA GLU A 394 19.43 18.18 17.73
C GLU A 394 19.84 19.63 17.47
#